data_AF-A0A1E3QEK0-F1
#
_entry.id   AF-A0A1E3QEK0-F1
#
_cell.length_a   1.000
_cell.length_b   1.000
_cell.length_c   1.000
_cell.angle_alpha   90.00
_cell.angle_beta   90.00
_cell.angle_gamma   90.00
#
_symmetry.space_group_name_H-M   'P 1'
#
loop_
_entity.id
_entity.type
_entity.pdbx_description
1 polymer ?
#
loop_
_entity_poly.entity_id
_entity_poly.type
_entity_poly.pdbx_seq_one_letter_code
_entity_poly.pdbx_strand_id
1 'polypeptide(L)'
;MSRIAIATKDPFFAQICADITIRLGIELAKIAVFQYSNQETSVTIGESVRDEDVFILQTGCGEINDNLMELLIMINACKTASARRITAVMPNFPYARQDKKDKSRAPITAKLMANMLQTAGCNHVITMDLHASQIQGFFNVPVDNLYAEPSVLKYIRENVDYGNAVIVSPDAGGAKRAAALADQLDLNFALIHKERQRANEVSRMVLVGDVAGKVAILVDDMADTCGTLVKAAETLTTHGAVSVIAIVTHGILSGKACERIMDSRLTNVICTNTVPHDDKKIICPKLDTIDISPTLAESIRRLHNGESVSYLFTHVPL
;
A
#
# COMPACT_ATOMS: atom_id res chain seq x y z
N MET A 1 3.35 -27.43 -8.40
CA MET A 1 3.58 -25.98 -8.19
C MET A 1 5.07 -25.79 -8.02
N SER A 2 5.67 -24.91 -8.82
CA SER A 2 7.06 -24.49 -8.62
C SER A 2 7.13 -23.81 -7.27
N ARG A 3 8.11 -24.20 -6.48
CA ARG A 3 8.15 -23.92 -5.05
C ARG A 3 8.85 -22.58 -4.85
N ILE A 4 8.16 -21.68 -4.13
CA ILE A 4 8.65 -20.96 -2.95
C ILE A 4 8.16 -19.49 -2.93
N ALA A 5 7.31 -19.22 -1.93
CA ALA A 5 7.10 -17.88 -1.38
C ALA A 5 8.11 -17.68 -0.24
N ILE A 6 8.97 -16.67 -0.38
CA ILE A 6 9.97 -16.28 0.60
C ILE A 6 9.39 -15.12 1.40
N ALA A 7 9.07 -15.34 2.68
CA ALA A 7 8.60 -14.29 3.58
C ALA A 7 9.74 -13.76 4.46
N THR A 8 9.62 -12.46 4.74
CA THR A 8 10.46 -11.63 5.62
C THR A 8 10.41 -12.05 7.09
N LYS A 9 11.39 -11.58 7.87
CA LYS A 9 11.46 -11.73 9.32
C LYS A 9 10.38 -10.96 10.08
N ASP A 10 9.78 -9.91 9.49
CA ASP A 10 8.84 -9.04 10.20
C ASP A 10 7.62 -9.84 10.72
N PRO A 11 7.48 -10.03 12.05
CA PRO A 11 6.40 -10.83 12.63
C PRO A 11 5.02 -10.24 12.32
N PHE A 12 4.93 -8.93 12.11
CA PHE A 12 3.68 -8.26 11.79
C PHE A 12 3.30 -8.44 10.32
N PHE A 13 4.28 -8.63 9.44
CA PHE A 13 4.03 -8.99 8.03
C PHE A 13 3.91 -10.50 7.81
N ALA A 14 4.26 -11.32 8.81
CA ALA A 14 4.12 -12.77 8.72
C ALA A 14 2.66 -13.22 8.52
N GLN A 15 1.68 -12.49 9.05
CA GLN A 15 0.27 -12.86 8.94
C GLN A 15 -0.23 -12.83 7.49
N ILE A 16 -0.02 -11.72 6.77
CA ILE A 16 -0.42 -11.62 5.35
C ILE A 16 0.34 -12.62 4.48
N CYS A 17 1.61 -12.89 4.80
CA CYS A 17 2.37 -13.95 4.13
C CYS A 17 1.71 -15.32 4.35
N ALA A 18 1.32 -15.64 5.59
CA ALA A 18 0.61 -16.87 5.91
C ALA A 18 -0.72 -16.98 5.16
N ASP A 19 -1.53 -15.92 5.16
CA ASP A 19 -2.83 -15.87 4.48
C ASP A 19 -2.67 -16.12 2.97
N ILE A 20 -1.66 -15.51 2.34
CA ILE A 20 -1.33 -15.74 0.92
C ILE A 20 -0.93 -17.21 0.69
N THR A 21 -0.06 -17.79 1.53
CA THR A 21 0.38 -19.18 1.36
C THR A 21 -0.75 -20.19 1.55
N ILE A 22 -1.65 -19.96 2.51
CA ILE A 22 -2.85 -20.77 2.74
C ILE A 22 -3.73 -20.76 1.49
N ARG A 23 -3.97 -19.59 0.89
CA ARG A 23 -4.77 -19.45 -0.34
C ARG A 23 -4.13 -20.12 -1.54
N LEU A 24 -2.80 -20.11 -1.62
CA LEU A 24 -2.04 -20.78 -2.68
C LEU A 24 -1.88 -22.29 -2.46
N GLY A 25 -2.15 -22.80 -1.25
CA GLY A 25 -1.91 -24.20 -0.89
C GLY A 25 -0.42 -24.58 -0.87
N ILE A 26 0.44 -23.64 -0.48
CA ILE A 26 1.90 -23.83 -0.39
C ILE A 26 2.42 -23.51 1.01
N GLU A 27 3.67 -23.87 1.29
CA GLU A 27 4.37 -23.49 2.52
C GLU A 27 5.38 -22.37 2.24
N LEU A 28 5.68 -21.57 3.26
CA LEU A 28 6.77 -20.60 3.21
C LEU A 28 8.12 -21.34 3.17
N ALA A 29 9.06 -20.81 2.39
CA ALA A 29 10.41 -21.33 2.41
C ALA A 29 11.08 -21.15 3.77
N LYS A 30 12.01 -22.07 4.07
CA LYS A 30 12.91 -21.94 5.21
C LYS A 30 13.96 -20.89 4.88
N ILE A 31 13.88 -19.73 5.52
CA ILE A 31 14.91 -18.69 5.42
C ILE A 31 15.42 -18.37 6.82
N ALA A 32 16.73 -18.20 6.91
CA ALA A 32 17.37 -17.73 8.12
C ALA A 32 17.82 -16.29 7.89
N VAL A 33 17.14 -15.34 8.54
CA VAL A 33 17.46 -13.91 8.50
C VAL A 33 17.97 -13.47 9.87
N PHE A 34 19.20 -12.96 9.90
CA PHE A 34 19.84 -12.49 11.12
C PHE A 34 20.40 -11.09 10.91
N GLN A 35 20.41 -10.30 11.98
CA GLN A 35 21.11 -9.03 12.01
C GLN A 35 22.28 -9.19 12.99
N TYR A 36 23.50 -8.95 12.51
CA TYR A 36 24.70 -8.99 13.34
C TYR A 36 24.73 -7.81 14.32
N SER A 37 25.60 -7.86 15.32
CA SER A 37 25.72 -6.79 16.33
C SER A 37 26.15 -5.43 15.75
N ASN A 38 26.72 -5.41 14.56
CA ASN A 38 27.07 -4.21 13.78
C ASN A 38 25.93 -3.74 12.86
N GLN A 39 24.72 -4.30 12.99
CA GLN A 39 23.53 -4.01 12.19
C GLN A 39 23.52 -4.56 10.76
N GLU A 40 24.54 -5.31 10.32
CA GLU A 40 24.52 -5.95 9.00
C GLU A 40 23.50 -7.08 8.93
N THR A 41 22.70 -7.09 7.85
CA THR A 41 21.74 -8.16 7.57
C THR A 41 22.41 -9.33 6.87
N SER A 42 22.21 -10.53 7.40
CA SER A 42 22.62 -11.79 6.81
C SER A 42 21.40 -12.64 6.48
N VAL A 43 21.36 -13.16 5.26
CA VAL A 43 20.26 -14.01 4.77
C VAL A 43 20.85 -15.30 4.23
N THR A 44 20.26 -16.43 4.66
CA THR A 44 20.56 -17.75 4.12
C THR A 44 19.26 -18.43 3.70
N ILE A 45 19.17 -18.82 2.43
CA ILE A 45 18.06 -19.63 1.92
C ILE A 45 18.31 -21.09 2.33
N GLY A 46 17.39 -21.67 3.10
CA GLY A 46 17.53 -22.99 3.73
C GLY A 46 17.13 -24.17 2.84
N GLU A 47 16.73 -23.91 1.59
CA GLU A 47 16.34 -24.93 0.61
C GLU A 47 16.78 -24.54 -0.80
N SER A 48 16.79 -25.52 -1.71
CA SER A 48 17.21 -25.29 -3.10
C SER A 48 16.14 -24.53 -3.87
N VAL A 49 16.53 -23.42 -4.49
CA VAL A 49 15.69 -22.62 -5.41
C VAL A 49 16.11 -22.75 -6.87
N ARG A 50 16.98 -23.71 -7.21
CA ARG A 50 17.50 -23.90 -8.57
C ARG A 50 16.37 -24.21 -9.54
N ASP A 51 16.30 -23.43 -10.62
CA ASP A 51 15.27 -23.52 -11.67
C ASP A 51 13.83 -23.37 -11.14
N GLU A 52 13.65 -22.73 -9.98
CA GLU A 52 12.33 -22.42 -9.41
C GLU A 52 11.85 -21.02 -9.81
N ASP A 53 10.53 -20.83 -9.75
CA ASP A 53 9.88 -19.52 -9.86
C ASP A 53 9.60 -18.98 -8.46
N VAL A 54 10.44 -18.03 -8.03
CA VAL A 54 10.52 -17.56 -6.65
C VAL A 54 9.77 -16.25 -6.48
N PHE A 55 8.94 -16.18 -5.45
CA PHE A 55 8.22 -14.97 -5.06
C PHE A 55 8.72 -14.50 -3.69
N ILE A 56 9.27 -13.29 -3.61
CA ILE A 56 9.77 -12.73 -2.36
C ILE A 56 8.82 -11.66 -1.87
N LEU A 57 8.16 -11.92 -0.74
CA LEU A 57 7.19 -11.03 -0.13
C LEU A 57 7.89 -10.16 0.91
N GLN A 58 7.86 -8.85 0.70
CA GLN A 58 8.36 -7.87 1.65
C GLN A 58 7.57 -6.58 1.52
N THR A 59 7.24 -5.92 2.63
CA THR A 59 6.65 -4.59 2.61
C THR A 59 7.63 -3.59 3.23
N GLY A 60 7.72 -2.38 2.68
CA GLY A 60 8.61 -1.34 3.19
C GLY A 60 8.08 -0.64 4.45
N CYS A 61 7.70 -1.38 5.49
CA CYS A 61 7.21 -0.84 6.77
C CYS A 61 8.24 -0.95 7.89
N GLY A 62 8.05 -0.24 9.00
CA GLY A 62 9.00 -0.25 10.13
C GLY A 62 10.35 0.37 9.75
N GLU A 63 11.44 -0.38 9.96
CA GLU A 63 12.80 0.00 9.55
C GLU A 63 12.96 -0.19 8.03
N ILE A 64 12.44 0.77 7.26
CA ILE A 64 12.33 0.72 5.80
C ILE A 64 13.65 0.38 5.09
N ASN A 65 14.79 0.87 5.60
CA ASN A 65 16.11 0.61 5.00
C ASN A 65 16.56 -0.83 5.24
N ASP A 66 16.38 -1.34 6.44
CA ASP A 66 16.79 -2.69 6.83
C ASP A 66 15.94 -3.71 6.05
N ASN A 67 14.63 -3.49 5.95
CA ASN A 67 13.71 -4.32 5.17
C ASN A 67 14.01 -4.29 3.67
N LEU A 68 14.42 -3.13 3.14
CA LEU A 68 14.87 -3.01 1.76
C LEU A 68 16.18 -3.78 1.53
N MET A 69 17.16 -3.65 2.42
CA MET A 69 18.43 -4.38 2.31
C MET A 69 18.21 -5.89 2.44
N GLU A 70 17.36 -6.33 3.36
CA GLU A 70 16.92 -7.71 3.50
C GLU A 70 16.36 -8.24 2.16
N LEU A 71 15.41 -7.52 1.55
CA LEU A 71 14.84 -7.88 0.24
C LEU A 71 15.91 -7.97 -0.86
N LEU A 72 16.79 -6.97 -0.96
CA LEU A 72 17.86 -6.96 -1.98
C LEU A 72 18.82 -8.15 -1.81
N ILE A 73 19.17 -8.49 -0.56
CA ILE A 73 20.03 -9.63 -0.25
C ILE A 73 19.30 -10.95 -0.59
N MET A 74 18.02 -11.08 -0.27
CA MET A 74 17.20 -12.26 -0.60
C MET A 74 17.09 -12.47 -2.12
N ILE A 75 16.82 -11.40 -2.89
CA ILE A 75 16.80 -11.44 -4.35
C ILE A 75 18.16 -11.91 -4.88
N ASN A 76 19.26 -11.31 -4.41
CA ASN A 76 20.59 -11.67 -4.86
C ASN A 76 20.98 -13.11 -4.46
N ALA A 77 20.58 -13.58 -3.28
CA ALA A 77 20.79 -14.96 -2.84
C ALA A 77 20.05 -15.95 -3.73
N CYS A 78 18.80 -15.67 -4.10
CA CYS A 78 18.04 -16.52 -5.02
C CYS A 78 18.65 -16.55 -6.43
N LYS A 79 19.12 -15.38 -6.92
CA LYS A 79 19.79 -15.27 -8.22
C LYS A 79 21.08 -16.08 -8.26
N THR A 80 21.93 -15.95 -7.24
CA THR A 80 23.18 -16.72 -7.16
C THR A 80 22.93 -18.21 -6.96
N ALA A 81 21.83 -18.59 -6.30
CA ALA A 81 21.34 -19.96 -6.20
C ALA A 81 20.65 -20.50 -7.48
N SER A 82 20.71 -19.77 -8.60
CA SER A 82 20.20 -20.18 -9.91
C SER A 82 18.67 -20.33 -9.99
N ALA A 83 17.92 -19.48 -9.28
CA ALA A 83 16.47 -19.36 -9.51
C ALA A 83 16.18 -18.99 -10.98
N ARG A 84 15.13 -19.60 -11.57
CA ARG A 84 14.74 -19.34 -12.97
C ARG A 84 14.17 -17.94 -13.11
N ARG A 85 13.32 -17.53 -12.16
CA ARG A 85 12.64 -16.24 -12.14
C ARG A 85 12.45 -15.81 -10.69
N ILE A 86 12.65 -14.52 -10.43
CA ILE A 86 12.50 -13.91 -9.12
C ILE A 86 11.53 -12.74 -9.24
N THR A 87 10.42 -12.84 -8.53
CA THR A 87 9.39 -11.80 -8.46
C THR A 87 9.42 -11.15 -7.08
N ALA A 88 9.63 -9.84 -7.01
CA ALA A 88 9.47 -9.09 -5.77
C ALA A 88 7.99 -8.70 -5.60
N VAL A 89 7.36 -9.20 -4.53
CA VAL A 89 5.99 -8.86 -4.17
C VAL A 89 6.03 -7.84 -3.04
N MET A 90 5.75 -6.59 -3.37
CA MET A 90 5.90 -5.43 -2.50
C MET A 90 4.56 -4.69 -2.37
N PRO A 91 3.68 -5.11 -1.43
CA PRO A 91 2.34 -4.53 -1.33
C PRO A 91 2.36 -3.02 -1.09
N ASN A 92 3.34 -2.49 -0.36
CA ASN A 92 3.63 -1.05 -0.28
C ASN A 92 5.05 -0.77 -0.78
N PHE A 93 5.18 -0.04 -1.88
CA PHE A 93 6.47 0.25 -2.51
C PHE A 93 7.25 1.33 -1.71
N PRO A 94 8.47 1.04 -1.23
CA PRO A 94 9.23 1.96 -0.40
C PRO A 94 9.68 3.18 -1.22
N TYR A 95 9.74 4.34 -0.54
CA TYR A 95 10.12 5.61 -1.16
C TYR A 95 9.22 6.09 -2.32
N ALA A 96 8.02 5.53 -2.50
CA ALA A 96 7.12 5.89 -3.60
C ALA A 96 6.76 7.39 -3.66
N ARG A 97 6.72 8.09 -2.51
CA ARG A 97 6.51 9.56 -2.43
C ARG A 97 7.70 10.40 -2.96
N GLN A 98 8.83 9.78 -3.28
CA GLN A 98 10.04 10.42 -3.79
C GLN A 98 10.25 10.05 -5.27
N ASP A 99 9.20 10.22 -6.07
CA ASP A 99 9.09 9.85 -7.49
C ASP A 99 9.51 10.96 -8.47
N LYS A 100 9.65 12.20 -7.99
CA LYS A 100 10.03 13.35 -8.81
C LYS A 100 10.92 14.34 -8.06
N LYS A 101 11.54 15.25 -8.81
CA LYS A 101 12.32 16.35 -8.25
C LYS A 101 11.41 17.52 -7.87
N ASP A 102 10.89 17.50 -6.65
CA ASP A 102 10.05 18.61 -6.14
C ASP A 102 10.84 19.91 -5.90
N LYS A 103 12.17 19.81 -5.76
CA LYS A 103 13.09 20.94 -5.60
C LYS A 103 14.38 20.68 -6.38
N SER A 104 15.12 21.75 -6.68
CA SER A 104 16.46 21.63 -7.24
C SER A 104 17.35 20.78 -6.31
N ARG A 105 18.14 19.86 -6.91
CA ARG A 105 19.03 18.91 -6.22
C ARG A 105 18.37 17.88 -5.29
N ALA A 106 17.05 17.65 -5.39
CA ALA A 106 16.43 16.49 -4.76
C ALA A 106 16.71 15.18 -5.55
N PRO A 107 16.87 14.03 -4.89
CA PRO A 107 16.95 12.72 -5.55
C PRO A 107 15.57 12.27 -6.05
N ILE A 108 15.56 11.30 -6.97
CA ILE A 108 14.37 10.50 -7.31
C ILE A 108 14.59 9.11 -6.70
N THR A 109 14.32 9.00 -5.40
CA THR A 109 14.66 7.80 -4.63
C THR A 109 13.84 6.59 -5.07
N ALA A 110 12.59 6.75 -5.50
CA ALA A 110 11.80 5.65 -6.08
C ALA A 110 12.49 5.04 -7.32
N LYS A 111 13.14 5.86 -8.16
CA LYS A 111 13.93 5.37 -9.31
C LYS A 111 15.19 4.66 -8.84
N LEU A 112 15.86 5.14 -7.79
CA LEU A 112 16.97 4.43 -7.17
C LEU A 112 16.55 3.04 -6.66
N MET A 113 15.41 2.95 -5.96
CA MET A 113 14.85 1.67 -5.51
C MET A 113 14.61 0.70 -6.68
N ALA A 114 13.96 1.19 -7.74
CA ALA A 114 13.72 0.39 -8.93
C ALA A 114 15.04 -0.12 -9.56
N ASN A 115 16.07 0.72 -9.62
CA ASN A 115 17.38 0.32 -10.14
C ASN A 115 18.06 -0.73 -9.26
N MET A 116 17.99 -0.58 -7.93
CA MET A 116 18.60 -1.54 -7.00
C MET A 116 17.93 -2.91 -7.06
N LEU A 117 16.60 -2.97 -7.09
CA LEU A 117 15.86 -4.24 -7.23
C LEU A 117 16.24 -4.99 -8.50
N GLN A 118 16.30 -4.29 -9.64
CA GLN A 118 16.72 -4.87 -10.92
C GLN A 118 18.18 -5.33 -10.88
N THR A 119 19.07 -4.52 -10.30
CA THR A 119 20.51 -4.84 -10.18
C THR A 119 20.72 -6.09 -9.30
N ALA A 120 19.98 -6.21 -8.19
CA ALA A 120 20.00 -7.37 -7.32
C ALA A 120 19.57 -8.66 -8.03
N GLY A 121 18.71 -8.55 -9.06
CA GLY A 121 18.30 -9.71 -9.85
C GLY A 121 16.80 -9.90 -10.06
N CYS A 122 15.98 -8.92 -9.66
CA CYS A 122 14.53 -9.01 -9.80
C CYS A 122 14.12 -9.07 -11.28
N ASN A 123 13.25 -10.02 -11.63
CA ASN A 123 12.74 -10.21 -12.99
C ASN A 123 11.32 -9.66 -13.19
N HIS A 124 10.57 -9.44 -12.10
CA HIS A 124 9.19 -8.97 -12.13
C HIS A 124 8.85 -8.32 -10.77
N VAL A 125 8.06 -7.25 -10.76
CA VAL A 125 7.55 -6.64 -9.51
C VAL A 125 6.03 -6.71 -9.45
N ILE A 126 5.48 -7.26 -8.38
CA ILE A 126 4.05 -7.13 -8.04
C ILE A 126 3.94 -6.11 -6.92
N THR A 127 3.10 -5.11 -7.06
CA THR A 127 2.85 -4.08 -6.03
C THR A 127 1.38 -3.67 -6.03
N MET A 128 0.97 -2.80 -5.12
CA MET A 128 -0.41 -2.33 -5.02
C MET A 128 -0.42 -0.81 -4.86
N ASP A 129 -1.32 -0.14 -5.59
CA ASP A 129 -1.58 1.30 -5.54
C ASP A 129 -0.32 2.18 -5.41
N LEU A 130 0.60 2.06 -6.37
CA LEU A 130 1.75 2.96 -6.46
C LEU A 130 1.32 4.43 -6.33
N HIS A 131 2.02 5.17 -5.46
CA HIS A 131 1.77 6.60 -5.22
C HIS A 131 1.64 7.41 -6.52
N ALA A 132 2.49 7.08 -7.50
CA ALA A 132 2.39 7.58 -8.86
C ALA A 132 2.49 6.41 -9.85
N SER A 133 1.53 6.30 -10.76
CA SER A 133 1.51 5.22 -11.77
C SER A 133 2.73 5.22 -12.68
N GLN A 134 3.40 6.37 -12.84
CA GLN A 134 4.63 6.56 -13.61
C GLN A 134 5.81 5.78 -13.03
N ILE A 135 5.77 5.37 -11.75
CA ILE A 135 6.82 4.55 -11.13
C ILE A 135 7.00 3.22 -11.89
N GLN A 136 5.95 2.69 -12.53
CA GLN A 136 6.08 1.52 -13.41
C GLN A 136 7.13 1.73 -14.52
N GLY A 137 7.22 2.95 -15.07
CA GLY A 137 8.23 3.32 -16.07
C GLY A 137 9.65 3.47 -15.52
N PHE A 138 9.85 3.33 -14.20
CA PHE A 138 11.20 3.27 -13.62
C PHE A 138 11.84 1.90 -13.77
N PHE A 139 11.05 0.86 -14.05
CA PHE A 139 11.52 -0.50 -14.23
C PHE A 139 11.68 -0.83 -15.72
N ASN A 140 12.70 -1.61 -16.04
CA ASN A 140 12.86 -2.27 -17.35
C ASN A 140 12.31 -3.70 -17.33
N VAL A 141 11.92 -4.19 -16.14
CA VAL A 141 11.23 -5.46 -15.93
C VAL A 141 9.71 -5.21 -15.83
N PRO A 142 8.86 -6.20 -16.12
CA PRO A 142 7.43 -6.06 -15.95
C PRO A 142 7.04 -5.70 -14.50
N VAL A 143 6.04 -4.85 -14.37
CA VAL A 143 5.47 -4.43 -13.08
C VAL A 143 3.97 -4.60 -13.14
N ASP A 144 3.44 -5.44 -12.27
CA ASP A 144 2.00 -5.56 -12.03
C ASP A 144 1.64 -4.63 -10.86
N ASN A 145 1.15 -3.43 -11.18
CA ASN A 145 0.56 -2.52 -10.21
C ASN A 145 -0.91 -2.86 -10.01
N LEU A 146 -1.20 -3.63 -8.95
CA LEU A 146 -2.55 -3.98 -8.53
C LEU A 146 -3.27 -2.76 -7.94
N TYR A 147 -4.59 -2.83 -7.87
CA TYR A 147 -5.44 -1.77 -7.30
C TYR A 147 -6.26 -2.33 -6.15
N ALA A 148 -6.33 -1.61 -5.03
CA ALA A 148 -7.26 -1.95 -3.95
C ALA A 148 -8.69 -1.46 -4.25
N GLU A 149 -8.89 -0.65 -5.29
CA GLU A 149 -10.18 -0.06 -5.67
C GLU A 149 -11.34 -1.07 -5.71
N PRO A 150 -11.22 -2.28 -6.33
CA PRO A 150 -12.29 -3.26 -6.28
C PRO A 150 -12.65 -3.71 -4.84
N SER A 151 -11.64 -3.90 -3.99
CA SER A 151 -11.84 -4.28 -2.59
C SER A 151 -12.43 -3.14 -1.76
N VAL A 152 -12.05 -1.89 -2.05
CA VAL A 152 -12.63 -0.69 -1.46
C VAL A 152 -14.10 -0.53 -1.86
N LEU A 153 -14.43 -0.71 -3.14
CA LEU A 153 -15.81 -0.69 -3.63
C LEU A 153 -16.67 -1.73 -2.93
N LYS A 154 -16.17 -2.96 -2.82
CA LYS A 154 -16.84 -4.04 -2.09
C LYS A 154 -17.07 -3.65 -0.62
N TYR A 155 -16.03 -3.15 0.05
CA TYR A 155 -16.12 -2.73 1.44
C TYR A 155 -17.17 -1.64 1.66
N ILE A 156 -17.17 -0.58 0.82
CA ILE A 156 -18.16 0.51 0.91
C ILE A 156 -19.57 -0.05 0.72
N ARG A 157 -19.78 -0.92 -0.28
CA ARG A 157 -21.10 -1.48 -0.57
C ARG A 157 -21.64 -2.37 0.56
N GLU A 158 -20.76 -3.06 1.27
CA GLU A 158 -21.13 -4.02 2.32
C GLU A 158 -21.22 -3.39 3.71
N ASN A 159 -20.45 -2.32 4.00
CA ASN A 159 -20.24 -1.83 5.37
C ASN A 159 -20.61 -0.35 5.58
N VAL A 160 -20.87 0.41 4.51
CA VAL A 160 -21.19 1.84 4.61
C VAL A 160 -22.58 2.08 4.04
N ASP A 161 -23.40 2.87 4.74
CA ASP A 161 -24.63 3.42 4.15
C ASP A 161 -24.27 4.55 3.18
N TYR A 162 -23.93 4.17 1.95
CA TYR A 162 -23.36 5.08 0.96
C TYR A 162 -24.40 5.78 0.08
N GLY A 163 -25.70 5.47 0.22
CA GLY A 163 -26.76 6.01 -0.65
C GLY A 163 -26.89 7.54 -0.64
N ASN A 164 -26.41 8.19 0.43
CA ASN A 164 -26.28 9.65 0.52
C ASN A 164 -24.84 10.05 0.94
N ALA A 165 -23.85 9.42 0.32
CA ALA A 165 -22.44 9.73 0.53
C ALA A 165 -21.84 10.64 -0.56
N VAL A 166 -20.65 11.16 -0.28
CA VAL A 166 -19.82 11.91 -1.21
C VAL A 166 -18.39 11.40 -1.09
N ILE A 167 -17.76 11.09 -2.22
CA ILE A 167 -16.34 10.71 -2.24
C ILE A 167 -15.50 11.99 -2.21
N VAL A 168 -14.52 12.05 -1.33
CA VAL A 168 -13.71 13.24 -1.11
C VAL A 168 -12.24 12.91 -1.32
N SER A 169 -11.55 13.70 -2.12
CA SER A 169 -10.08 13.64 -2.16
C SER A 169 -9.47 14.65 -1.17
N PRO A 170 -8.52 14.23 -0.29
CA PRO A 170 -7.91 15.11 0.69
C PRO A 170 -6.92 16.12 0.10
N ASP A 171 -6.47 15.92 -1.15
CA ASP A 171 -5.63 16.85 -1.89
C ASP A 171 -5.83 16.74 -3.41
N ALA A 172 -5.23 17.67 -4.16
CA ALA A 172 -5.34 17.70 -5.62
C ALA A 172 -4.72 16.49 -6.34
N GLY A 173 -3.75 15.81 -5.72
CA GLY A 173 -3.08 14.65 -6.31
C GLY A 173 -4.00 13.43 -6.38
N GLY A 174 -4.83 13.23 -5.34
CA GLY A 174 -5.77 12.12 -5.26
C GLY A 174 -7.08 12.30 -6.06
N ALA A 175 -7.29 13.45 -6.72
CA ALA A 175 -8.57 13.79 -7.35
C ALA A 175 -9.05 12.75 -8.38
N LYS A 176 -8.13 12.22 -9.21
CA LYS A 176 -8.46 11.19 -10.21
C LYS A 176 -8.95 9.89 -9.57
N ARG A 177 -8.32 9.46 -8.47
CA ARG A 177 -8.67 8.24 -7.72
C ARG A 177 -10.06 8.36 -7.13
N ALA A 178 -10.33 9.49 -6.47
CA ALA A 178 -11.61 9.77 -5.85
C ALA A 178 -12.74 9.91 -6.89
N ALA A 179 -12.48 10.55 -8.03
CA ALA A 179 -13.45 10.66 -9.11
C ALA A 179 -13.81 9.28 -9.72
N ALA A 180 -12.82 8.43 -9.99
CA ALA A 180 -13.06 7.08 -10.51
C ALA A 180 -13.94 6.25 -9.57
N LEU A 181 -13.66 6.30 -8.26
CA LEU A 181 -14.47 5.61 -7.25
C LEU A 181 -15.89 6.18 -7.16
N ALA A 182 -16.05 7.50 -7.26
CA ALA A 182 -17.35 8.16 -7.26
C ALA A 182 -18.20 7.71 -8.46
N ASP A 183 -17.61 7.66 -9.66
CA ASP A 183 -18.28 7.20 -10.89
C ASP A 183 -18.76 5.74 -10.75
N GLN A 184 -17.95 4.85 -10.13
CA GLN A 184 -18.31 3.44 -9.91
C GLN A 184 -19.41 3.23 -8.85
N LEU A 185 -19.64 4.22 -7.98
CA LEU A 185 -20.68 4.19 -6.94
C LEU A 185 -21.90 5.04 -7.30
N ASP A 186 -21.88 5.73 -8.45
CA ASP A 186 -22.88 6.74 -8.85
C ASP A 186 -23.07 7.83 -7.77
N LEU A 187 -21.94 8.31 -7.21
CA LEU A 187 -21.90 9.32 -6.16
C LEU A 187 -21.29 10.62 -6.63
N ASN A 188 -21.56 11.69 -5.87
CA ASN A 188 -20.87 12.96 -6.07
C ASN A 188 -19.42 12.89 -5.57
N PHE A 189 -18.58 13.73 -6.17
CA PHE A 189 -17.17 13.91 -5.79
C PHE A 189 -16.93 15.33 -5.24
N ALA A 190 -16.10 15.43 -4.22
CA ALA A 190 -15.58 16.69 -3.69
C ALA A 190 -14.06 16.65 -3.51
N LEU A 191 -13.43 17.82 -3.50
CA LEU A 191 -11.98 17.96 -3.43
C LEU A 191 -11.60 18.96 -2.34
N ILE A 192 -10.62 18.60 -1.53
CA ILE A 192 -9.96 19.54 -0.63
C ILE A 192 -8.66 20.01 -1.29
N HIS A 193 -8.53 21.32 -1.48
CA HIS A 193 -7.29 21.93 -1.91
C HIS A 193 -6.62 22.63 -0.72
N LYS A 194 -5.36 22.25 -0.45
CA LYS A 194 -4.55 22.91 0.57
C LYS A 194 -3.79 24.07 -0.04
N GLU A 195 -4.22 25.30 0.26
CA GLU A 195 -3.46 26.49 -0.07
C GLU A 195 -2.25 26.59 0.87
N ARG A 196 -1.05 26.53 0.29
CA ARG A 196 0.20 26.76 1.03
C ARG A 196 0.45 28.27 1.08
N GLN A 197 0.09 28.92 2.19
CA GLN A 197 0.50 30.30 2.46
C GLN A 197 1.95 30.35 3.00
N ARG A 198 2.52 31.57 3.02
CA ARG A 198 3.94 31.85 3.33
C ARG A 198 4.31 31.41 4.76
N ALA A 199 5.62 31.42 5.05
CA ALA A 199 6.13 31.11 6.39
C ALA A 199 5.41 31.96 7.47
N ASN A 200 4.94 31.30 8.54
CA ASN A 200 4.19 31.82 9.70
C ASN A 200 2.65 31.92 9.63
N GLU A 201 2.00 31.41 8.58
CA GLU A 201 0.51 31.30 8.54
C GLU A 201 0.03 29.85 8.55
N VAL A 202 -1.12 29.60 9.20
CA VAL A 202 -1.76 28.28 9.21
C VAL A 202 -2.34 28.00 7.84
N SER A 203 -1.89 26.94 7.17
CA SER A 203 -2.38 26.54 5.84
C SER A 203 -3.91 26.37 5.83
N ARG A 204 -4.59 27.06 4.91
CA ARG A 204 -6.05 26.98 4.72
C ARG A 204 -6.41 25.79 3.83
N MET A 205 -7.48 25.08 4.20
CA MET A 205 -8.12 24.07 3.35
C MET A 205 -9.34 24.68 2.68
N VAL A 206 -9.43 24.54 1.36
CA VAL A 206 -10.56 24.99 0.54
C VAL A 206 -11.28 23.75 0.05
N LEU A 207 -12.57 23.62 0.40
CA LEU A 207 -13.43 22.55 -0.08
C LEU A 207 -14.10 22.98 -1.39
N VAL A 208 -14.04 22.11 -2.40
CA VAL A 208 -14.74 22.25 -3.67
C VAL A 208 -15.71 21.07 -3.79
N GLY A 209 -17.01 21.36 -3.86
CA GLY A 209 -18.09 20.36 -3.84
C GLY A 209 -18.99 20.49 -2.62
N ASP A 210 -20.17 19.88 -2.68
CA ASP A 210 -21.17 19.93 -1.61
C ASP A 210 -21.19 18.64 -0.78
N VAL A 211 -20.93 18.78 0.51
CA VAL A 211 -20.84 17.69 1.49
C VAL A 211 -21.90 17.79 2.59
N ALA A 212 -22.74 18.83 2.58
CA ALA A 212 -23.68 19.09 3.64
C ALA A 212 -24.75 18.00 3.72
N GLY A 213 -25.00 17.47 4.92
CA GLY A 213 -25.97 16.41 5.14
C GLY A 213 -25.58 15.04 4.58
N LYS A 214 -24.33 14.86 4.12
CA LYS A 214 -23.83 13.61 3.50
C LYS A 214 -22.79 12.92 4.37
N VAL A 215 -22.63 11.61 4.16
CA VAL A 215 -21.47 10.85 4.65
C VAL A 215 -20.28 11.17 3.76
N ALA A 216 -19.21 11.75 4.29
CA ALA A 216 -18.02 12.06 3.52
C ALA A 216 -17.00 10.92 3.60
N ILE A 217 -16.65 10.33 2.46
CA ILE A 217 -15.68 9.24 2.36
C ILE A 217 -14.39 9.81 1.76
N LEU A 218 -13.42 10.10 2.62
CA LEU A 218 -12.06 10.49 2.22
C LEU A 218 -11.34 9.29 1.61
N VAL A 219 -10.75 9.46 0.43
CA VAL A 219 -10.00 8.39 -0.26
C VAL A 219 -8.59 8.88 -0.61
N ASP A 220 -7.59 8.13 -0.17
CA ASP A 220 -6.18 8.41 -0.45
C ASP A 220 -5.37 7.11 -0.68
N ASP A 221 -4.15 7.17 -1.21
CA ASP A 221 -3.32 5.97 -1.39
C ASP A 221 -2.69 5.55 -0.07
N MET A 222 -2.28 6.52 0.76
CA MET A 222 -1.60 6.19 2.00
C MET A 222 -1.82 7.21 3.10
N ALA A 223 -1.91 6.73 4.34
CA ALA A 223 -1.94 7.55 5.54
C ALA A 223 -0.68 7.33 6.37
N ASP A 224 0.10 8.39 6.56
CA ASP A 224 1.34 8.34 7.33
C ASP A 224 1.14 8.86 8.76
N THR A 225 1.28 10.17 8.96
CA THR A 225 1.06 10.79 10.29
C THR A 225 -0.40 11.24 10.50
N CYS A 226 -1.28 10.94 9.55
CA CYS A 226 -2.71 11.29 9.50
C CYS A 226 -3.07 12.78 9.61
N GLY A 227 -2.09 13.70 9.64
CA GLY A 227 -2.36 15.13 9.82
C GLY A 227 -3.22 15.76 8.71
N THR A 228 -3.07 15.30 7.46
CA THR A 228 -3.92 15.74 6.35
C THR A 228 -5.35 15.22 6.51
N LEU A 229 -5.52 13.94 6.82
CA LEU A 229 -6.84 13.32 6.98
C LEU A 229 -7.63 13.93 8.14
N VAL A 230 -6.99 14.20 9.27
CA VAL A 230 -7.66 14.85 10.42
C VAL A 230 -8.15 16.24 10.07
N LYS A 231 -7.32 17.07 9.44
CA LYS A 231 -7.71 18.42 9.02
C LYS A 231 -8.79 18.40 7.94
N ALA A 232 -8.72 17.42 7.02
CA ALA A 232 -9.74 17.20 6.03
C ALA A 232 -11.08 16.85 6.69
N ALA A 233 -11.08 15.96 7.68
CA ALA A 233 -12.27 15.61 8.44
C ALA A 233 -12.86 16.81 9.19
N GLU A 234 -12.04 17.62 9.87
CA GLU A 234 -12.48 18.86 10.51
C GLU A 234 -13.13 19.83 9.51
N THR A 235 -12.52 19.98 8.34
CA THR A 235 -13.04 20.83 7.26
C THR A 235 -14.39 20.32 6.79
N LEU A 236 -14.52 19.02 6.53
CA LEU A 236 -15.77 18.39 6.09
C LEU A 236 -16.89 18.52 7.12
N THR A 237 -16.60 18.26 8.39
CA THR A 237 -17.57 18.43 9.48
C THR A 237 -18.03 19.89 9.60
N THR A 238 -17.12 20.85 9.44
CA THR A 238 -17.45 22.29 9.50
C THR A 238 -18.35 22.72 8.32
N HIS A 239 -18.26 22.03 7.18
CA HIS A 239 -19.13 22.23 6.01
C HIS A 239 -20.39 21.34 6.05
N GLY A 240 -20.69 20.72 7.19
CA GLY A 240 -21.96 20.03 7.43
C GLY A 240 -22.00 18.55 7.05
N ALA A 241 -20.86 17.90 6.84
CA ALA A 241 -20.83 16.44 6.67
C ALA A 241 -21.34 15.73 7.95
N VAL A 242 -22.19 14.71 7.78
CA VAL A 242 -22.83 13.96 8.88
C VAL A 242 -21.81 13.09 9.62
N SER A 243 -20.94 12.44 8.87
CA SER A 243 -19.83 11.62 9.37
C SER A 243 -18.70 11.65 8.35
N VAL A 244 -17.48 11.33 8.81
CA VAL A 244 -16.30 11.31 7.94
C VAL A 244 -15.58 9.99 8.10
N ILE A 245 -15.55 9.22 7.03
CA ILE A 245 -14.82 7.95 6.93
C ILE A 245 -13.58 8.21 6.09
N ALA A 246 -12.42 7.68 6.47
CA ALA A 246 -11.24 7.68 5.60
C ALA A 246 -10.92 6.27 5.16
N ILE A 247 -10.66 6.08 3.87
CA ILE A 247 -10.21 4.83 3.28
C ILE A 247 -8.87 5.10 2.60
N VAL A 248 -7.85 4.35 3.00
CA VAL A 248 -6.52 4.43 2.38
C VAL A 248 -6.02 3.05 2.00
N THR A 249 -5.26 2.93 0.91
CA THR A 249 -4.64 1.64 0.62
C THR A 249 -3.58 1.31 1.68
N HIS A 250 -2.56 2.14 1.85
CA HIS A 250 -1.44 1.88 2.74
C HIS A 250 -1.55 2.64 4.06
N GLY A 251 -1.92 1.92 5.13
CA GLY A 251 -1.95 2.43 6.50
C GLY A 251 -0.55 2.46 7.15
N ILE A 252 0.31 3.39 6.74
CA ILE A 252 1.66 3.54 7.34
C ILE A 252 1.56 3.94 8.82
N LEU A 253 0.63 4.85 9.16
CA LEU A 253 0.21 5.19 10.52
C LEU A 253 1.41 5.38 11.49
N SER A 254 2.34 6.28 11.15
CA SER A 254 3.57 6.51 11.91
C SER A 254 3.44 7.61 12.96
N GLY A 255 4.32 7.58 13.96
CA GLY A 255 4.36 8.58 15.04
C GLY A 255 3.02 8.67 15.78
N LYS A 256 2.46 9.88 15.86
CA LYS A 256 1.20 10.16 16.56
C LYS A 256 -0.06 9.88 15.73
N ALA A 257 0.01 9.04 14.71
CA ALA A 257 -1.12 8.79 13.81
C ALA A 257 -2.36 8.28 14.56
N CYS A 258 -2.21 7.25 15.41
CA CYS A 258 -3.31 6.67 16.17
C CYS A 258 -3.93 7.67 17.15
N GLU A 259 -3.11 8.40 17.91
CA GLU A 259 -3.57 9.48 18.80
C GLU A 259 -4.41 10.52 18.02
N ARG A 260 -3.89 10.99 16.89
CA ARG A 260 -4.58 11.97 16.04
C ARG A 260 -5.90 11.45 15.49
N ILE A 261 -5.96 10.18 15.07
CA ILE A 261 -7.20 9.57 14.59
C ILE A 261 -8.24 9.55 15.72
N MET A 262 -7.83 9.11 16.92
CA MET A 262 -8.73 9.03 18.08
C MET A 262 -9.30 10.40 18.46
N ASP A 263 -8.45 11.43 18.52
CA ASP A 263 -8.84 12.79 18.91
C ASP A 263 -9.58 13.56 17.81
N SER A 264 -9.63 13.04 16.58
CA SER A 264 -10.23 13.70 15.43
C SER A 264 -11.73 13.45 15.24
N ARG A 265 -12.28 14.16 14.25
CA ARG A 265 -13.65 13.98 13.73
C ARG A 265 -13.81 12.79 12.77
N LEU A 266 -12.76 12.02 12.51
CA LEU A 266 -12.88 10.77 11.76
C LEU A 266 -13.72 9.77 12.55
N THR A 267 -14.74 9.20 11.89
CA THR A 267 -15.57 8.12 12.40
C THR A 267 -14.79 6.81 12.38
N ASN A 268 -14.24 6.46 11.21
CA ASN A 268 -13.40 5.29 11.00
C ASN A 268 -12.27 5.62 10.02
N VAL A 269 -11.16 4.89 10.15
CA VAL A 269 -10.06 4.88 9.19
C VAL A 269 -9.83 3.45 8.75
N ILE A 270 -10.19 3.16 7.51
CA ILE A 270 -10.09 1.85 6.89
C ILE A 270 -8.79 1.82 6.10
N CYS A 271 -7.98 0.79 6.30
CA CYS A 271 -6.78 0.58 5.52
C CYS A 271 -6.63 -0.86 5.06
N THR A 272 -5.87 -1.13 4.00
CA THR A 272 -5.57 -2.51 3.64
C THR A 272 -4.46 -3.08 4.52
N ASN A 273 -4.34 -4.41 4.58
CA ASN A 273 -3.20 -5.09 5.21
C ASN A 273 -1.90 -5.06 4.37
N THR A 274 -1.77 -4.16 3.37
CA THR A 274 -0.49 -3.93 2.65
C THR A 274 0.66 -3.49 3.58
N VAL A 275 0.32 -2.83 4.68
CA VAL A 275 1.21 -2.49 5.78
C VAL A 275 0.61 -3.06 7.07
N PRO A 276 1.37 -3.81 7.89
CA PRO A 276 0.88 -4.33 9.16
C PRO A 276 0.46 -3.23 10.14
N HIS A 277 -0.66 -3.45 10.81
CA HIS A 277 -1.23 -2.48 11.75
C HIS A 277 -2.14 -3.11 12.82
N ASP A 278 -2.01 -4.42 13.08
CA ASP A 278 -2.84 -5.10 14.09
C ASP A 278 -2.54 -4.62 15.51
N ASP A 279 -1.28 -4.31 15.81
CA ASP A 279 -0.85 -3.64 17.04
C ASP A 279 -1.53 -2.27 17.19
N LYS A 280 -1.72 -1.55 16.09
CA LYS A 280 -2.36 -0.23 16.06
C LYS A 280 -3.86 -0.31 16.28
N LYS A 281 -4.53 -1.39 15.87
CA LYS A 281 -5.96 -1.59 16.14
C LYS A 281 -6.27 -1.73 17.62
N ILE A 282 -5.35 -2.32 18.39
CA ILE A 282 -5.51 -2.49 19.85
C ILE A 282 -5.65 -1.12 20.53
N ILE A 283 -4.88 -0.12 20.08
CA ILE A 283 -4.88 1.23 20.64
C ILE A 283 -5.83 2.20 19.94
N CYS A 284 -6.26 1.89 18.72
CA CYS A 284 -7.12 2.75 17.90
C CYS A 284 -8.32 1.96 17.36
N PRO A 285 -9.42 1.85 18.12
CA PRO A 285 -10.63 1.11 17.71
C PRO A 285 -11.37 1.73 16.52
N LYS A 286 -10.96 2.91 16.04
CA LYS A 286 -11.46 3.51 14.81
C LYS A 286 -10.84 2.88 13.55
N LEU A 287 -9.77 2.07 13.69
CA LEU A 287 -9.14 1.38 12.57
C LEU A 287 -9.92 0.14 12.17
N ASP A 288 -10.07 -0.05 10.87
CA ASP A 288 -10.59 -1.28 10.28
C ASP A 288 -9.74 -1.70 9.06
N THR A 289 -9.89 -2.95 8.62
CA THR A 289 -9.02 -3.55 7.61
C THR A 289 -9.75 -4.17 6.45
N ILE A 290 -9.27 -3.86 5.26
CA ILE A 290 -9.58 -4.60 4.03
C ILE A 290 -8.45 -5.62 3.80
N ASP A 291 -8.79 -6.90 3.83
CA ASP A 291 -7.83 -7.96 3.49
C ASP A 291 -7.58 -7.99 1.98
N ILE A 292 -6.31 -7.82 1.58
CA ILE A 292 -5.87 -7.90 0.19
C ILE A 292 -5.05 -9.16 -0.11
N SER A 293 -4.94 -10.09 0.84
CA SER A 293 -4.35 -11.43 0.62
C SER A 293 -5.01 -12.21 -0.53
N PRO A 294 -6.34 -12.14 -0.79
CA PRO A 294 -6.94 -12.80 -1.96
C PRO A 294 -6.35 -12.27 -3.28
N THR A 295 -6.26 -10.94 -3.39
CA THR A 295 -5.77 -10.27 -4.59
C THR A 295 -4.30 -10.56 -4.86
N LEU A 296 -3.46 -10.54 -3.81
CA LEU A 296 -2.04 -10.87 -3.95
C LEU A 296 -1.82 -12.35 -4.30
N ALA A 297 -2.52 -13.27 -3.63
CA ALA A 297 -2.44 -14.70 -3.92
C ALA A 297 -2.86 -15.00 -5.37
N GLU A 298 -3.98 -14.42 -5.82
CA GLU A 298 -4.45 -14.63 -7.18
C GLU A 298 -3.52 -14.00 -8.24
N SER A 299 -2.89 -12.86 -7.93
CA SER A 299 -1.88 -12.26 -8.81
C SER A 299 -0.64 -13.16 -8.95
N ILE A 300 -0.13 -13.71 -7.83
CA ILE A 300 0.98 -14.68 -7.83
C ILE A 300 0.60 -15.92 -8.64
N ARG A 301 -0.59 -16.49 -8.41
CA ARG A 301 -1.08 -17.69 -9.12
C ARG A 301 -1.16 -17.45 -10.63
N ARG A 302 -1.73 -16.31 -11.04
CA ARG A 302 -1.88 -15.95 -12.46
C ARG A 302 -0.53 -15.72 -13.14
N LEU A 303 0.38 -14.98 -12.49
CA LEU A 303 1.73 -14.76 -13.03
C LEU A 303 2.51 -16.07 -13.16
N HIS A 304 2.34 -16.97 -12.19
CA HIS A 304 2.95 -18.30 -12.24
C HIS A 304 2.46 -19.11 -13.45
N ASN A 305 1.14 -19.11 -13.68
CA ASN A 305 0.49 -19.90 -14.71
C ASN A 305 0.48 -19.24 -16.11
N GLY A 306 0.95 -17.99 -16.23
CA GLY A 306 0.87 -17.22 -17.47
C GLY A 306 -0.56 -16.75 -17.82
N GLU A 307 -1.43 -16.61 -16.82
CA GLU A 307 -2.78 -16.11 -16.96
C GLU A 307 -2.84 -14.58 -16.86
N SER A 308 -3.89 -13.96 -17.40
CA SER A 308 -4.02 -12.50 -17.34
C SER A 308 -4.29 -12.01 -15.91
N VAL A 309 -3.44 -11.10 -15.43
CA VAL A 309 -3.58 -10.39 -14.14
C VAL A 309 -4.60 -9.24 -14.24
N SER A 310 -4.92 -8.76 -15.45
CA SER A 310 -5.81 -7.61 -15.65
C SER A 310 -7.24 -7.80 -15.11
N TYR A 311 -7.67 -9.05 -14.92
CA TYR A 311 -8.93 -9.40 -14.27
C TYR A 311 -9.04 -8.76 -12.87
N LEU A 312 -7.92 -8.74 -12.13
CA LEU A 312 -7.85 -8.24 -10.75
C LEU A 312 -7.98 -6.72 -10.65
N PHE A 313 -7.84 -5.98 -11.75
CA PHE A 313 -7.99 -4.53 -11.74
C PHE A 313 -9.44 -4.07 -11.60
N THR A 314 -10.40 -4.97 -11.83
CA THR A 314 -11.85 -4.67 -11.81
C THR A 314 -12.66 -5.63 -10.94
N HIS A 315 -12.08 -6.76 -10.54
CA HIS A 315 -12.79 -7.81 -9.79
C HIS A 315 -12.03 -8.20 -8.54
N VAL A 316 -12.75 -8.36 -7.43
CA VAL A 316 -12.22 -8.93 -6.19
C VAL A 316 -12.26 -10.46 -6.31
N PRO A 317 -11.12 -11.16 -6.20
CA PRO A 317 -11.13 -12.63 -6.17
C PRO A 317 -11.73 -13.14 -4.85
N LEU A 318 -12.28 -14.36 -4.90
CA LEU A 318 -12.88 -15.05 -3.75
C LEU A 318 -11.79 -15.54 -2.78
#